data_AF-A0A0C3EKQ2-F1
#
_entry.id   AF-A0A0C3EKQ2-F1
#
_cell.length_a   1.000
_cell.length_b   1.000
_cell.length_c   1.000
_cell.angle_alpha   90.00
_cell.angle_beta   90.00
_cell.angle_gamma   90.00
#
_symmetry.space_group_name_H-M   'P 1'
#
loop_
_entity.id
_entity.type
_entity.pdbx_description
1 polymer ?
#
loop_
_entity_poly.entity_id
_entity_poly.type
_entity_poly.pdbx_seq_one_letter_code
_entity_poly.pdbx_strand_id
1 'polypeptide(L)'
;MPPLSERRILLDNFIKLHDPSLLSAAQAAVEMHSGASTFDYSKFCLVFNLQYVQECEGNPARAFTINHGSFVHIDDLRASLLYAEALDIQRSALERARDIAMAEAGNVMEGQLLTCFEADPWMLWSGFSICRLSETTSTKIRMDNTGASSWLDELQSFTGRGHVLREIQGEVRNLMQVGSMTMKNSGWKFRPLTDGELKHFGYNKYAEYTP
;
A
#
# COMPACT_ATOMS: atom_id res chain seq x y z
N MET A 1 -24.25 -0.44 -0.81
CA MET A 1 -22.86 -0.83 -0.55
C MET A 1 -22.67 -2.27 -1.05
N PRO A 2 -21.61 -2.59 -1.80
CA PRO A 2 -21.40 -3.94 -2.31
C PRO A 2 -21.21 -4.97 -1.19
N PRO A 3 -21.48 -6.26 -1.43
CA PRO A 3 -21.23 -7.34 -0.49
C PRO A 3 -19.79 -7.35 0.05
N LEU A 4 -19.61 -7.88 1.26
CA LEU A 4 -18.29 -8.00 1.90
C LEU A 4 -17.27 -8.75 1.05
N SER A 5 -17.69 -9.82 0.37
CA SER A 5 -16.84 -10.61 -0.53
C SER A 5 -16.31 -9.77 -1.70
N GLU A 6 -17.14 -8.91 -2.29
CA GLU A 6 -16.72 -8.02 -3.38
C GLU A 6 -15.76 -6.93 -2.88
N ARG A 7 -16.03 -6.35 -1.71
CA ARG A 7 -15.11 -5.37 -1.10
C ARG A 7 -13.74 -5.95 -0.81
N ARG A 8 -13.68 -7.22 -0.39
CA ARG A 8 -12.41 -7.94 -0.20
C ARG A 8 -11.64 -8.11 -1.51
N ILE A 9 -12.32 -8.50 -2.60
CA ILE A 9 -11.70 -8.60 -3.93
C ILE A 9 -11.16 -7.22 -4.37
N LEU A 10 -11.93 -6.15 -4.13
CA LEU A 10 -11.49 -4.79 -4.42
C LEU A 10 -10.27 -4.39 -3.59
N LEU A 11 -10.20 -4.79 -2.33
CA LEU A 11 -9.07 -4.50 -1.46
C LEU A 11 -7.80 -5.22 -1.94
N ASP A 12 -7.89 -6.52 -2.22
CA ASP A 12 -6.76 -7.29 -2.74
C ASP A 12 -6.23 -6.67 -4.04
N ASN A 13 -7.13 -6.21 -4.92
CA ASN A 13 -6.76 -5.54 -6.15
C ASN A 13 -6.20 -4.13 -5.90
N PHE A 14 -6.73 -3.38 -4.94
CA PHE A 14 -6.21 -2.07 -4.54
C PHE A 14 -4.76 -2.18 -4.05
N ILE A 15 -4.50 -3.10 -3.10
CA ILE A 15 -3.16 -3.35 -2.56
C ILE A 15 -2.20 -3.73 -3.69
N LYS A 16 -2.58 -4.67 -4.57
CA LYS A 16 -1.74 -5.09 -5.70
C LYS A 16 -1.46 -3.98 -6.71
N LEU A 17 -2.44 -3.12 -7.00
CA LEU A 17 -2.27 -2.02 -7.95
C LEU A 17 -1.38 -0.90 -7.40
N HIS A 18 -1.40 -0.69 -6.09
CA HIS A 18 -0.64 0.34 -5.40
C HIS A 18 0.64 -0.18 -4.75
N ASP A 19 0.98 -1.46 -4.91
CA ASP A 19 2.14 -2.10 -4.29
C ASP A 19 3.45 -1.31 -4.43
N PRO A 20 3.82 -0.78 -5.62
CA PRO A 20 5.03 0.03 -5.75
C PRO A 20 4.98 1.35 -4.95
N SER A 21 3.80 1.98 -4.89
CA SER A 21 3.60 3.23 -4.14
C SER A 21 3.59 2.97 -2.63
N LEU A 22 2.96 1.89 -2.19
CA LEU A 22 2.93 1.43 -0.81
C LEU A 22 4.34 1.09 -0.31
N LEU A 23 5.14 0.39 -1.13
CA LEU A 23 6.54 0.07 -0.83
C LEU A 23 7.37 1.35 -0.64
N SER A 24 7.27 2.29 -1.58
CA SER A 24 8.01 3.56 -1.51
C SER A 24 7.65 4.36 -0.25
N ALA A 25 6.36 4.45 0.06
CA ALA A 25 5.89 5.12 1.27
C ALA A 25 6.38 4.41 2.54
N ALA A 26 6.39 3.07 2.56
CA ALA A 26 6.88 2.30 3.69
C ALA A 26 8.38 2.51 3.93
N GLN A 27 9.17 2.60 2.87
CA GLN A 27 10.59 2.93 2.96
C GLN A 27 10.82 4.34 3.51
N ALA A 28 10.09 5.33 2.98
CA ALA A 28 10.15 6.70 3.46
C ALA A 28 9.73 6.81 4.93
N ALA A 29 8.72 6.05 5.35
CA ALA A 29 8.29 5.96 6.75
C ALA A 29 9.42 5.47 7.66
N VAL A 30 10.11 4.38 7.28
CA VAL A 30 11.23 3.82 8.05
C VAL A 30 12.38 4.82 8.14
N GLU A 31 12.72 5.45 7.01
CA GLU A 31 13.82 6.40 6.95
C GLU A 31 13.56 7.64 7.82
N MET A 32 12.30 8.12 7.84
CA MET A 32 11.89 9.24 8.69
C MET A 32 11.76 8.88 10.18
N HIS A 33 11.52 7.60 10.52
CA HIS A 33 11.33 7.19 11.92
C HIS A 33 12.66 7.06 12.66
N SER A 34 13.58 6.28 12.11
CA SER A 34 14.90 6.04 12.72
C SER A 34 16.01 5.85 11.67
N GLY A 35 15.68 5.70 10.40
CA GLY A 35 16.62 5.28 9.37
C GLY A 35 16.64 3.75 9.22
N ALA A 36 16.83 3.27 8.00
CA ALA A 36 16.80 1.83 7.69
C ALA A 36 17.79 1.00 8.53
N SER A 37 18.99 1.53 8.80
CA SER A 37 20.04 0.82 9.55
C SER A 37 19.80 0.72 11.06
N THR A 38 18.86 1.47 11.61
CA THR A 38 18.57 1.46 13.06
C THR A 38 17.14 1.04 13.38
N PHE A 39 16.30 0.85 12.37
CA PHE A 39 14.91 0.44 12.54
C PHE A 39 14.83 -1.01 13.01
N ASP A 40 14.03 -1.26 14.06
CA ASP A 40 13.83 -2.60 14.60
C ASP A 40 12.68 -3.31 13.87
N TYR A 41 13.01 -3.90 12.71
CA TYR A 41 12.08 -4.66 11.87
C TYR A 41 11.46 -5.88 12.58
N SER A 42 12.08 -6.36 13.66
CA SER A 42 11.56 -7.50 14.44
C SER A 42 10.48 -7.10 15.44
N LYS A 43 10.38 -5.80 15.76
CA LYS A 43 9.42 -5.27 16.75
C LYS A 43 8.31 -4.44 16.16
N PHE A 44 8.54 -3.80 15.02
CA PHE A 44 7.58 -2.88 14.42
C PHE A 44 7.07 -3.37 13.08
N CYS A 45 5.79 -3.09 12.84
CA CYS A 45 5.15 -3.24 11.54
C CYS A 45 4.49 -1.91 11.16
N LEU A 46 4.28 -1.69 9.86
CA LEU A 46 3.57 -0.52 9.36
C LEU A 46 2.11 -0.87 9.10
N VAL A 47 1.18 -0.14 9.71
CA VAL A 47 -0.26 -0.35 9.54
C VAL A 47 -0.85 0.80 8.73
N PHE A 48 -1.46 0.47 7.59
CA PHE A 48 -2.25 1.40 6.80
C PHE A 48 -3.74 1.26 7.13
N ASN A 49 -4.34 2.37 7.54
CA ASN A 49 -5.78 2.47 7.75
C ASN A 49 -6.45 2.90 6.45
N LEU A 50 -7.39 2.10 5.98
CA LEU A 50 -8.10 2.25 4.73
C LEU A 50 -9.58 2.50 4.98
N GLN A 51 -10.20 3.30 4.12
CA GLN A 51 -11.64 3.52 4.10
C GLN A 51 -12.19 3.18 2.72
N TYR A 52 -13.26 2.37 2.70
CA TYR A 52 -13.93 2.03 1.45
C TYR A 52 -14.64 3.24 0.83
N VAL A 53 -14.48 3.42 -0.48
CA VAL A 53 -15.12 4.49 -1.26
C VAL A 53 -16.33 3.93 -2.02
N GLN A 54 -17.53 4.34 -1.62
CA GLN A 54 -18.76 3.84 -2.22
C GLN A 54 -18.90 4.21 -3.71
N GLU A 55 -18.43 5.39 -4.10
CA GLU A 55 -18.51 5.92 -5.47
C GLU A 55 -17.35 5.45 -6.38
N CYS A 56 -16.69 4.34 -6.03
CA CYS A 56 -15.59 3.82 -6.84
C CYS A 56 -16.04 3.17 -8.16
N GLU A 57 -17.35 2.92 -8.35
CA GLU A 57 -17.92 2.27 -9.54
C GLU A 57 -17.25 0.90 -9.88
N GLY A 58 -16.75 0.21 -8.84
CA GLY A 58 -16.01 -1.04 -9.00
C GLY A 58 -14.56 -0.85 -9.48
N ASN A 59 -14.05 0.38 -9.54
CA ASN A 59 -12.66 0.67 -9.91
C ASN A 59 -11.71 0.29 -8.76
N PRO A 60 -10.88 -0.75 -8.93
CA PRO A 60 -10.00 -1.21 -7.85
C PRO A 60 -8.95 -0.17 -7.47
N ALA A 61 -8.55 0.73 -8.36
CA ALA A 61 -7.58 1.78 -8.03
C ALA A 61 -8.15 2.88 -7.12
N ARG A 62 -9.49 3.03 -7.10
CA ARG A 62 -10.22 4.05 -6.33
C ARG A 62 -11.11 3.46 -5.23
N ALA A 63 -11.03 2.16 -5.01
CA ALA A 63 -11.93 1.46 -4.10
C ALA A 63 -11.69 1.83 -2.62
N PHE A 64 -10.49 2.29 -2.28
CA PHE A 64 -10.11 2.66 -0.93
C PHE A 64 -9.33 3.98 -0.92
N THR A 65 -9.45 4.73 0.17
CA THR A 65 -8.53 5.82 0.52
C THR A 65 -7.66 5.40 1.70
N ILE A 66 -6.41 5.86 1.71
CA ILE A 66 -5.53 5.70 2.86
C ILE A 66 -5.80 6.89 3.79
N ASN A 67 -6.26 6.63 5.01
CA ASN A 67 -6.62 7.68 5.96
C ASN A 67 -5.50 7.95 6.97
N HIS A 68 -4.77 6.90 7.35
CA HIS A 68 -3.69 6.98 8.32
C HIS A 68 -2.66 5.89 8.05
N GLY A 69 -1.42 6.11 8.52
CA GLY A 69 -0.34 5.14 8.47
C GLY A 69 0.55 5.32 9.69
N SER A 70 0.83 4.24 10.42
CA SER A 70 1.62 4.29 11.66
C SER A 70 2.41 3.02 11.91
N PHE A 71 3.54 3.16 12.59
CA PHE A 71 4.25 2.03 13.15
C PHE A 71 3.56 1.53 14.41
N VAL A 72 3.33 0.22 14.46
CA VAL A 72 2.71 -0.47 15.60
C VAL A 72 3.64 -1.58 16.06
N HIS A 73 3.75 -1.76 17.37
CA HIS A 73 4.52 -2.87 17.92
C HIS A 73 3.83 -4.19 17.57
N ILE A 74 4.61 -5.18 17.12
CA ILE A 74 4.08 -6.48 16.67
C ILE A 74 3.30 -7.17 17.79
N ASP A 75 3.70 -7.00 19.06
CA ASP A 75 2.94 -7.57 20.18
C ASP A 75 1.58 -6.88 20.40
N ASP A 76 1.46 -5.57 20.14
CA ASP A 76 0.18 -4.87 20.19
C ASP A 76 -0.74 -5.31 19.04
N LEU A 77 -0.15 -5.53 17.86
CA LEU A 77 -0.84 -6.13 16.72
C LEU A 77 -1.33 -7.55 17.06
N ARG A 78 -0.49 -8.40 17.64
CA ARG A 78 -0.85 -9.77 18.08
C ARG A 78 -1.99 -9.74 19.08
N ALA A 79 -1.92 -8.88 20.09
CA ALA A 79 -2.98 -8.73 21.09
C ALA A 79 -4.32 -8.33 20.43
N SER A 80 -4.27 -7.40 19.48
CA SER A 80 -5.44 -6.94 18.72
C SER A 80 -6.04 -8.05 17.85
N LEU A 81 -5.20 -8.87 17.21
CA LEU A 81 -5.63 -10.03 16.43
C LEU A 81 -6.28 -11.11 17.30
N LEU A 82 -5.69 -11.42 18.46
CA LEU A 82 -6.27 -12.38 19.41
C LEU A 82 -7.63 -11.91 19.94
N TYR A 83 -7.77 -10.61 20.19
CA TYR A 83 -9.04 -10.03 20.60
C TYR A 83 -10.11 -10.14 19.50
N ALA A 84 -9.75 -9.85 18.25
CA ALA A 84 -10.67 -9.98 17.12
C ALA A 84 -11.06 -11.45 16.84
N GLU A 85 -10.14 -12.40 17.00
CA GLU A 85 -10.40 -13.85 16.91
C GLU A 85 -11.43 -14.29 17.96
N ALA A 86 -11.29 -13.79 19.20
CA ALA A 86 -12.24 -14.06 20.28
C ALA A 86 -13.66 -13.53 20.02
N LEU A 87 -13.82 -12.53 19.14
CA LEU A 87 -15.11 -11.98 18.72
C LEU A 87 -15.74 -12.73 17.54
N ASP A 88 -15.11 -13.81 17.04
CA ASP A 88 -15.55 -14.63 15.88
C ASP A 88 -15.76 -13.81 14.58
N ILE A 89 -15.15 -12.64 14.49
CA ILE A 89 -15.17 -11.82 13.28
C ILE A 89 -14.12 -12.39 12.32
N GLN A 90 -14.57 -13.18 11.34
CA GLN A 90 -13.76 -13.62 10.19
C GLN A 90 -12.54 -14.50 10.53
N ARG A 91 -12.73 -15.48 11.42
CA ARG A 91 -11.76 -16.50 11.85
C ARG A 91 -10.78 -16.98 10.77
N SER A 92 -11.26 -17.33 9.56
CA SER A 92 -10.40 -17.87 8.49
C SER A 92 -9.54 -16.84 7.75
N ALA A 93 -9.87 -15.53 7.79
CA ALA A 93 -9.00 -14.47 7.26
C ALA A 93 -7.97 -14.08 8.31
N LEU A 94 -8.40 -13.99 9.58
CA LEU A 94 -7.57 -13.67 10.73
C LEU A 94 -6.56 -14.76 11.08
N GLU A 95 -6.90 -16.04 10.95
CA GLU A 95 -5.97 -17.15 11.19
C GLU A 95 -4.82 -17.14 10.17
N ARG A 96 -5.08 -16.91 8.88
CA ARG A 96 -4.01 -16.79 7.85
C ARG A 96 -3.15 -15.55 8.05
N ALA A 97 -3.79 -14.43 8.35
CA ALA A 97 -3.15 -13.17 8.72
C ALA A 97 -2.21 -13.33 9.92
N ARG A 98 -2.70 -13.97 10.99
CA ARG A 98 -1.98 -14.29 12.20
C ARG A 98 -0.86 -15.28 11.92
N ASP A 99 -1.09 -16.35 11.16
CA ASP A 99 -0.09 -17.37 10.90
C ASP A 99 1.04 -16.83 10.01
N ILE A 100 0.73 -15.98 9.02
CA ILE A 100 1.74 -15.23 8.26
C ILE A 100 2.47 -14.27 9.19
N ALA A 101 1.77 -13.42 9.94
CA ALA A 101 2.40 -12.47 10.86
C ALA A 101 3.24 -13.18 11.95
N MET A 102 2.82 -14.35 12.43
CA MET A 102 3.51 -15.12 13.47
C MET A 102 4.70 -15.92 12.93
N ALA A 103 4.55 -16.57 11.77
CA ALA A 103 5.64 -17.30 11.11
C ALA A 103 6.71 -16.34 10.58
N GLU A 104 6.30 -15.15 10.15
CA GLU A 104 7.18 -14.16 9.55
C GLU A 104 7.75 -13.20 10.59
N ALA A 105 7.01 -12.77 11.63
CA ALA A 105 7.56 -11.91 12.71
C ALA A 105 8.77 -12.52 13.45
N GLY A 106 8.88 -13.86 13.48
CA GLY A 106 10.07 -14.54 14.01
C GLY A 106 11.25 -14.64 13.02
N ASN A 107 11.04 -14.28 11.76
CA ASN A 107 11.97 -14.42 10.63
C ASN A 107 12.17 -13.13 9.82
N VAL A 108 11.58 -12.00 10.23
CA VAL A 108 11.76 -10.71 9.55
C VAL A 108 13.23 -10.33 9.66
N MET A 109 13.93 -10.47 8.54
CA MET A 109 15.33 -10.09 8.43
C MET A 109 15.45 -8.57 8.28
N GLU A 110 16.66 -8.05 8.51
CA GLU A 110 16.98 -6.66 8.21
C GLU A 110 16.55 -6.30 6.77
N GLY A 111 15.89 -5.15 6.63
CA GLY A 111 15.33 -4.70 5.35
C GLY A 111 14.04 -5.41 4.94
N GLN A 112 13.41 -6.23 5.78
CA GLN A 112 12.05 -6.73 5.54
C GLN A 112 11.08 -6.02 6.48
N LEU A 113 10.03 -5.39 5.95
CA LEU A 113 9.01 -4.71 6.74
C LEU A 113 7.66 -5.38 6.54
N LEU A 114 7.05 -5.80 7.65
CA LEU A 114 5.66 -6.24 7.65
C LEU A 114 4.74 -5.03 7.49
N THR A 115 3.93 -5.03 6.43
CA THR A 115 2.87 -4.05 6.19
C THR A 115 1.50 -4.71 6.36
N CYS A 116 0.61 -4.03 7.07
CA CYS A 116 -0.72 -4.51 7.39
C CYS A 116 -1.77 -3.51 6.91
N PHE A 117 -2.92 -4.00 6.47
CA PHE A 117 -4.03 -3.18 5.98
C PHE A 117 -5.28 -3.39 6.81
N GLU A 118 -5.77 -2.31 7.41
CA GLU A 118 -7.00 -2.27 8.19
C GLU A 118 -8.06 -1.50 7.40
N ALA A 119 -9.12 -2.16 6.95
CA ALA A 119 -10.16 -1.52 6.13
C ALA A 119 -11.53 -1.63 6.81
N ASP A 120 -12.09 -0.49 7.25
CA ASP A 120 -13.33 -0.41 8.04
C ASP A 120 -13.31 -1.25 9.37
N PRO A 121 -14.18 -0.96 10.36
CA PRO A 121 -14.25 -1.72 11.61
C PRO A 121 -14.59 -3.22 11.44
N TRP A 122 -15.04 -3.63 10.26
CA TRP A 122 -15.49 -4.99 9.93
C TRP A 122 -14.59 -5.72 8.91
N MET A 123 -13.54 -5.09 8.36
CA MET A 123 -12.49 -5.77 7.59
C MET A 123 -11.11 -5.51 8.20
N LEU A 124 -11.08 -5.57 9.53
CA LEU A 124 -9.86 -5.62 10.32
C LEU A 124 -8.90 -6.65 9.73
N TRP A 125 -7.68 -6.21 9.39
CA TRP A 125 -6.55 -7.06 9.01
C TRP A 125 -6.80 -7.94 7.79
N SER A 126 -7.28 -7.34 6.70
CA SER A 126 -7.69 -8.06 5.49
C SER A 126 -6.58 -8.24 4.45
N GLY A 127 -5.37 -7.71 4.70
CA GLY A 127 -4.19 -7.91 3.86
C GLY A 127 -2.88 -7.76 4.63
N PHE A 128 -1.87 -8.52 4.19
CA PHE A 128 -0.48 -8.48 4.69
C PHE A 128 0.46 -8.48 3.49
N SER A 129 1.52 -7.68 3.56
CA SER A 129 2.63 -7.77 2.61
C SER A 129 3.95 -7.64 3.34
N ILE A 130 4.93 -8.45 2.93
CA ILE A 130 6.31 -8.28 3.37
C ILE A 130 7.04 -7.51 2.29
N CYS A 131 7.39 -6.29 2.63
CA CYS A 131 8.12 -5.40 1.78
C CYS A 131 9.62 -5.59 2.02
N ARG A 132 10.38 -6.01 1.01
CA ARG A 132 11.84 -5.89 1.05
C ARG A 132 12.21 -4.45 0.71
N LEU A 133 12.68 -3.72 1.72
CA LEU A 133 13.25 -2.39 1.58
C LEU A 133 14.71 -2.56 1.17
N SER A 134 15.08 -2.10 -0.02
CA SER A 134 16.47 -2.06 -0.44
C SER A 134 17.06 -0.69 -0.10
N GLU A 135 18.35 -0.64 0.25
CA GLU A 135 19.08 0.62 0.48
C GLU A 135 19.08 1.54 -0.77
N THR A 136 18.77 0.97 -1.94
CA THR A 136 18.81 1.67 -3.24
C THR A 136 17.44 1.91 -3.85
N THR A 137 16.37 1.41 -3.24
CA THR A 137 15.01 1.69 -3.69
C THR A 137 14.75 3.17 -3.48
N SER A 138 14.60 3.92 -4.56
CA SER A 138 14.10 5.28 -4.48
C SER A 138 13.07 5.43 -5.58
N THR A 139 11.88 4.88 -5.35
CA THR A 139 10.72 5.30 -6.14
C THR A 139 10.33 6.68 -5.63
N LYS A 140 11.12 7.69 -5.97
CA LYS A 140 10.69 9.05 -5.78
C LYS A 140 9.54 9.25 -6.75
N ILE A 141 8.31 9.09 -6.26
CA ILE A 141 7.14 9.77 -6.81
C ILE A 141 7.39 11.26 -6.53
N ARG A 142 8.41 11.85 -7.15
CA ARG A 142 8.83 13.22 -6.85
C ARG A 142 7.69 14.11 -7.34
N MET A 143 6.80 14.46 -6.41
CA MET A 143 5.90 15.58 -6.55
C MET A 143 6.76 16.81 -6.34
N ASP A 144 7.32 17.36 -7.43
CA ASP A 144 8.39 18.37 -7.35
C ASP A 144 7.97 19.71 -6.67
N ASN A 145 6.75 19.86 -6.13
CA ASN A 145 6.27 21.13 -5.59
C ASN A 145 5.21 21.06 -4.47
N THR A 146 4.95 19.90 -3.87
CA THR A 146 4.09 19.88 -2.67
C THR A 146 5.00 19.85 -1.46
N GLY A 147 4.97 20.87 -0.62
CA GLY A 147 5.59 20.86 0.71
C GLY A 147 4.96 19.84 1.67
N ALA A 148 4.69 18.63 1.18
CA ALA A 148 4.21 17.48 1.91
C ALA A 148 5.31 17.12 2.92
N SER A 149 5.03 17.40 4.19
CA SER A 149 5.96 17.18 5.29
C SER A 149 5.95 15.74 5.81
N SER A 150 5.08 14.87 5.27
CA SER A 150 5.01 13.46 5.64
C SER A 150 4.98 12.52 4.43
N TRP A 151 5.70 11.41 4.52
CA TRP A 151 5.70 10.28 3.58
C TRP A 151 4.29 9.76 3.23
N LEU A 152 3.31 10.01 4.12
CA LEU A 152 1.93 9.59 3.96
C LEU A 152 1.13 10.52 3.03
N ASP A 153 1.36 11.83 3.09
CA ASP A 153 0.58 12.81 2.31
C ASP A 153 0.70 12.56 0.79
N GLU A 154 1.90 12.24 0.33
CA GLU A 154 2.16 11.90 -1.08
C GLU A 154 1.37 10.66 -1.50
N LEU A 155 1.41 9.61 -0.68
CA LEU A 155 0.69 8.36 -0.92
C LEU A 155 -0.82 8.58 -0.90
N GLN A 156 -1.34 9.35 0.05
CA GLN A 156 -2.78 9.68 0.16
C GLN A 156 -3.25 10.47 -1.05
N SER A 157 -2.49 11.48 -1.47
CA SER A 157 -2.78 12.28 -2.66
C SER A 157 -2.75 11.43 -3.93
N PHE A 158 -1.77 10.54 -4.08
CA PHE A 158 -1.63 9.65 -5.22
C PHE A 158 -2.76 8.63 -5.33
N THR A 159 -3.03 7.91 -4.25
CA THR A 159 -4.08 6.88 -4.17
C THR A 159 -5.48 7.49 -4.20
N GLY A 160 -5.70 8.65 -3.59
CA GLY A 160 -6.98 9.37 -3.61
C GLY A 160 -7.40 9.82 -5.00
N ARG A 161 -6.44 10.05 -5.91
CA ARG A 161 -6.70 10.31 -7.34
C ARG A 161 -6.94 9.04 -8.15
N GLY A 162 -6.79 7.86 -7.56
CA GLY A 162 -6.85 6.58 -8.26
C GLY A 162 -5.70 6.35 -9.23
N HIS A 163 -4.58 7.04 -9.01
CA HIS A 163 -3.39 6.87 -9.84
C HIS A 163 -2.59 5.67 -9.37
N VAL A 164 -1.97 4.97 -10.31
CA VAL A 164 -1.19 3.75 -10.06
C VAL A 164 0.14 3.85 -10.80
N LEU A 165 1.17 3.20 -10.26
CA LEU A 165 2.44 3.00 -10.94
C LEU A 165 2.43 1.65 -11.66
N ARG A 166 2.88 1.62 -12.91
CA ARG A 166 3.02 0.38 -13.67
C ARG A 166 4.34 0.33 -14.41
N GLU A 167 5.02 -0.82 -14.33
CA GLU A 167 6.24 -1.06 -15.09
C GLU A 167 5.94 -1.05 -16.59
N ILE A 168 6.74 -0.29 -17.34
CA ILE A 168 6.70 -0.30 -18.80
C ILE A 168 7.62 -1.42 -19.29
N GLN A 169 7.09 -2.34 -20.09
CA GLN A 169 7.93 -3.31 -20.79
C GLN A 169 8.76 -2.60 -21.87
N GLY A 170 10.09 -2.61 -21.74
CA GLY A 170 11.02 -1.96 -22.65
C GLY A 170 12.48 -2.28 -22.35
N GLU A 171 13.42 -1.61 -23.02
CA GLU A 171 14.87 -1.82 -22.86
C GLU A 171 15.39 -1.38 -21.49
N VAL A 172 14.72 -0.42 -20.85
CA VAL A 172 15.06 0.08 -19.51
C VAL A 172 14.26 -0.71 -18.49
N ARG A 173 14.93 -1.63 -17.77
CA ARG A 173 14.32 -2.35 -16.65
C ARG A 173 13.90 -1.37 -15.55
N ASN A 174 12.78 -1.66 -14.89
CA ASN A 174 12.26 -0.91 -13.75
C ASN A 174 11.82 0.55 -14.02
N LEU A 175 11.51 0.90 -15.27
CA LEU A 175 10.90 2.19 -15.57
C LEU A 175 9.40 2.14 -15.27
N MET A 176 8.94 2.93 -14.29
CA MET A 176 7.53 2.99 -13.91
C MET A 176 6.84 4.19 -14.55
N GLN A 177 5.61 3.97 -15.00
CA GLN A 177 4.73 5.03 -15.52
C GLN A 177 3.56 5.29 -14.58
N VAL A 178 3.22 6.57 -14.40
CA VAL A 178 2.00 6.97 -13.71
C VAL A 178 0.82 6.86 -14.68
N GLY A 179 -0.26 6.23 -14.22
CA GLY A 179 -1.49 6.11 -14.99
C GLY A 179 -2.72 5.95 -14.10
N SER A 180 -3.85 5.69 -14.75
CA SER A 180 -5.14 5.44 -14.11
C SER A 180 -5.72 4.13 -14.64
N MET A 181 -6.59 3.48 -13.85
CA MET A 181 -7.35 2.33 -14.31
C MET A 181 -8.66 2.79 -14.94
N THR A 182 -8.88 2.39 -16.19
CA THR A 182 -10.07 2.75 -16.99
C THR A 182 -10.81 1.51 -17.43
N MET A 183 -12.15 1.53 -17.39
CA MET A 183 -12.96 0.40 -17.84
C MET A 183 -12.95 0.31 -19.38
N LYS A 184 -12.54 -0.84 -19.93
CA LYS A 184 -12.61 -1.14 -21.36
C LYS A 184 -13.08 -2.58 -21.57
N ASN A 185 -14.10 -2.79 -22.41
CA ASN A 185 -14.61 -4.12 -22.80
C ASN A 185 -14.70 -5.08 -21.60
N SER A 186 -15.45 -4.68 -20.57
CA SER A 186 -15.67 -5.41 -19.30
C SER A 186 -14.45 -5.66 -18.40
N GLY A 187 -13.33 -4.94 -18.58
CA GLY A 187 -12.19 -5.05 -17.67
C GLY A 187 -11.44 -3.74 -17.42
N TRP A 188 -10.80 -3.64 -16.27
CA TRP A 188 -9.95 -2.51 -15.91
C TRP A 188 -8.63 -2.58 -16.66
N LYS A 189 -8.31 -1.52 -17.41
CA LYS A 189 -7.08 -1.38 -18.19
C LYS A 189 -6.32 -0.15 -17.74
N PHE A 190 -5.00 -0.30 -17.62
CA PHE A 190 -4.10 0.80 -17.36
C PHE A 190 -4.09 1.76 -18.54
N ARG A 191 -4.25 3.04 -18.25
CA ARG A 191 -4.07 4.15 -19.19
C ARG A 191 -3.00 5.08 -18.61
N PRO A 192 -1.86 5.24 -19.29
CA PRO A 192 -0.88 6.26 -18.93
C PRO A 192 -1.51 7.65 -18.83
N LEU A 193 -1.04 8.45 -17.86
CA LEU A 193 -1.33 9.87 -17.85
C LEU A 193 -0.60 10.55 -19.02
N THR A 194 -1.26 11.53 -19.64
CA THR A 194 -0.68 12.39 -20.66
C THR A 194 0.31 13.38 -20.05
N ASP A 195 1.20 13.97 -20.85
CA ASP A 195 2.16 14.98 -20.37
C ASP A 195 1.44 16.19 -19.72
N GLY A 196 0.25 16.56 -20.21
CA GLY A 196 -0.57 17.60 -19.60
C GLY A 196 -1.13 17.22 -18.22
N GLU A 197 -1.60 15.98 -18.06
CA GLU A 197 -2.06 15.45 -16.77
C GLU A 197 -0.91 15.33 -15.77
N LEU A 198 0.24 14.79 -16.21
CA LEU A 198 1.45 14.69 -15.38
C LEU A 198 1.87 16.05 -14.85
N LYS A 199 1.95 17.06 -15.73
CA LYS A 199 2.27 18.44 -15.34
C LYS A 199 1.22 19.04 -14.38
N HIS A 200 -0.06 18.79 -14.63
CA HIS A 200 -1.15 19.28 -13.78
C HIS A 200 -1.06 18.75 -12.35
N PHE A 201 -0.70 17.46 -12.20
CA PHE A 201 -0.60 16.81 -10.88
C PHE A 201 0.79 16.91 -10.25
N GLY A 202 1.76 17.50 -10.94
CA GLY A 202 3.14 17.65 -10.48
C GLY A 202 3.96 16.35 -10.51
N TYR A 203 3.60 15.40 -11.38
CA TYR A 203 4.35 14.14 -11.54
C TYR A 203 5.45 14.26 -12.58
N ASN A 204 6.53 13.51 -12.34
CA ASN A 204 7.51 13.18 -13.36
C ASN A 204 6.97 12.12 -14.33
N LYS A 205 7.37 12.21 -15.61
CA LYS A 205 6.88 11.32 -16.68
C LYS A 205 7.22 9.85 -16.44
N TYR A 206 8.37 9.62 -15.83
CA TYR A 206 8.84 8.33 -15.39
C TYR A 206 9.23 8.42 -13.93
N ALA A 207 8.90 7.39 -13.17
CA ALA A 207 9.53 7.14 -11.88
C ALA A 207 10.55 6.03 -12.10
N GLU A 208 11.81 6.29 -11.75
CA GLU A 208 12.80 5.22 -11.63
C GLU A 208 12.41 4.38 -10.41
N TYR A 209 12.21 3.09 -10.62
CA TYR A 209 12.03 2.12 -9.56
C TYR A 209 13.30 1.27 -9.51
N THR A 210 13.82 0.99 -8.33
CA THR A 210 14.93 0.05 -8.18
C THR A 210 14.48 -0.90 -7.07
N PRO A 211 14.12 -2.15 -7.37
CA PRO A 211 13.69 -3.08 -6.34
C PRO A 211 14.80 -3.35 -5.31
#